data_AF-A0A7Z0I347-F1
#
_entry.id   AF-A0A7Z0I347-F1
#
_cell.length_a   1.000
_cell.length_b   1.000
_cell.length_c   1.000
_cell.angle_alpha   90.00
_cell.angle_beta   90.00
_cell.angle_gamma   90.00
#
_symmetry.space_group_name_H-M   'P 1'
#
loop_
_entity.id
_entity.type
_entity.pdbx_description
1 polymer ?
#
loop_
_entity_poly.entity_id
_entity_poly.type
_entity_poly.pdbx_seq_one_letter_code
_entity_poly.pdbx_strand_id
1 'polypeptide(L)'
;MPLLMISAGVWLVAGVLSIAYAVAGLLYSLPGVVELRDWLSGATGWYIPLAAFAAILLEGTYIIGIFFPGATVVLLLGIFSAIYGASLLVVTCIAIFLGWSLTGVINAKFGSLLHRRFRGEDISDVQEAVVGSSLVYSWFPNFRANLEVAQVAQGLSVRDVVFKSTIIKFFVSFVMLLLIFVVTAVFDVEMIENDEGFLALAFVGIVCLVVGGLNVVRARR
;
A
#
# COMPACT_ATOMS: atom_id res chain seq x y z
N MET A 1 -22.41 0.31 -8.65
CA MET A 1 -22.49 1.80 -8.63
C MET A 1 -22.00 2.45 -7.31
N PRO A 2 -22.50 2.11 -6.10
CA PRO A 2 -22.11 2.82 -4.86
C PRO A 2 -20.64 2.64 -4.44
N LEU A 3 -20.06 1.46 -4.68
CA LEU A 3 -18.64 1.16 -4.39
C LEU A 3 -17.65 1.98 -5.23
N LEU A 4 -17.96 2.23 -6.50
CA LEU A 4 -17.14 3.07 -7.39
C LEU A 4 -17.17 4.54 -6.94
N MET A 5 -18.31 5.03 -6.46
CA MET A 5 -18.45 6.38 -5.90
C MET A 5 -17.69 6.53 -4.57
N ILE A 6 -17.74 5.52 -3.70
CA ILE A 6 -16.95 5.49 -2.45
C ILE A 6 -15.45 5.48 -2.77
N SER A 7 -15.01 4.60 -3.68
CA SER A 7 -13.63 4.55 -4.14
C SER A 7 -13.19 5.89 -4.71
N ALA A 8 -13.98 6.50 -5.60
CA ALA A 8 -13.71 7.82 -6.16
C ALA A 8 -13.57 8.91 -5.07
N GLY A 9 -14.46 8.90 -4.06
CA GLY A 9 -14.39 9.80 -2.92
C GLY A 9 -13.08 9.68 -2.15
N VAL A 10 -12.61 8.46 -1.87
CA VAL A 10 -11.34 8.21 -1.17
C VAL A 10 -10.16 8.80 -1.96
N TRP A 11 -10.09 8.53 -3.27
CA TRP A 11 -9.04 9.07 -4.14
C TRP A 11 -9.03 10.59 -4.20
N LEU A 12 -10.21 11.21 -4.34
CA LEU A 12 -10.35 12.66 -4.39
C LEU A 12 -9.94 13.31 -3.07
N VAL A 13 -10.42 12.79 -1.94
CA VAL A 13 -10.08 13.32 -0.61
C VAL A 13 -8.58 13.16 -0.34
N ALA A 14 -8.00 11.99 -0.61
CA ALA A 14 -6.56 11.76 -0.48
C ALA A 14 -5.77 12.76 -1.35
N GLY A 15 -6.17 12.94 -2.61
CA GLY A 15 -5.52 13.88 -3.53
C GLY A 15 -5.55 15.33 -3.04
N VAL A 16 -6.71 15.81 -2.59
CA VAL A 16 -6.85 17.17 -2.01
C VAL A 16 -5.97 17.33 -0.77
N LEU A 17 -6.01 16.37 0.16
CA LEU A 17 -5.22 16.44 1.39
C LEU A 17 -3.71 16.39 1.13
N SER A 18 -3.25 15.55 0.20
CA SER A 18 -1.85 15.49 -0.21
C SER A 18 -1.37 16.81 -0.83
N ILE A 19 -2.15 17.40 -1.74
CA ILE A 19 -1.81 18.71 -2.33
C ILE A 19 -1.83 19.79 -1.27
N ALA A 20 -2.84 19.82 -0.40
CA ALA A 20 -2.94 20.81 0.67
C ALA A 20 -1.74 20.74 1.63
N TYR A 21 -1.34 19.53 2.03
CA TYR A 21 -0.16 19.33 2.88
C TYR A 21 1.14 19.71 2.16
N ALA A 22 1.29 19.33 0.89
CA ALA A 22 2.46 19.70 0.09
C ALA A 22 2.59 21.23 -0.08
N VAL A 23 1.49 21.91 -0.44
CA VAL A 23 1.47 23.37 -0.56
C VAL A 23 1.76 24.03 0.79
N ALA A 24 1.18 23.52 1.87
CA ALA A 24 1.49 24.01 3.21
C ALA A 24 2.96 23.79 3.58
N GLY A 25 3.56 22.65 3.22
CA GLY A 25 4.98 22.36 3.46
C GLY A 25 5.94 23.20 2.63
N LEU A 26 5.53 23.64 1.44
CA LEU A 26 6.32 24.59 0.63
C LEU A 26 6.22 26.03 1.13
N LEU A 27 5.12 26.39 1.78
CA LEU A 27 4.88 27.75 2.31
C LEU A 27 5.32 27.91 3.77
N TYR A 28 5.35 26.82 4.52
CA TYR A 28 5.64 26.78 5.95
C TYR A 28 6.60 25.62 6.23
N SER A 29 7.47 25.76 7.24
CA SER A 29 8.40 24.70 7.67
C SER A 29 7.68 23.54 8.39
N LEU A 30 6.87 22.79 7.64
CA LEU A 30 6.22 21.58 8.12
C LEU A 30 7.18 20.39 8.06
N PRO A 31 6.97 19.36 8.91
CA PRO A 31 7.73 18.12 8.83
C PRO A 31 7.55 17.45 7.46
N GLY A 32 8.65 17.17 6.78
CA GLY A 32 8.71 16.57 5.46
C GLY A 32 9.54 15.28 5.45
N VAL A 33 10.20 15.04 4.31
CA VAL A 33 11.03 13.85 4.09
C VAL A 33 12.31 13.87 4.92
N VAL A 34 12.84 15.06 5.25
CA VAL A 34 14.02 15.23 6.09
C VAL A 34 13.74 14.77 7.51
N GLU A 35 12.66 15.25 8.14
CA GLU A 35 12.29 14.83 9.49
C GLU A 35 11.98 13.34 9.55
N LEU A 36 11.33 12.81 8.50
CA LEU A 36 11.06 11.39 8.37
C LEU A 36 12.36 10.58 8.21
N ARG A 37 13.30 11.07 7.41
CA ARG A 37 14.64 10.49 7.25
C ARG A 37 15.40 10.52 8.55
N ASP A 38 15.43 11.64 9.24
CA ASP A 38 16.16 11.82 10.49
C ASP A 38 15.56 10.92 11.59
N TRP A 39 14.23 10.84 11.66
CA TRP A 39 13.54 9.90 12.56
C TRP A 39 13.90 8.44 12.25
N LEU A 40 13.91 8.05 10.97
CA LEU A 40 14.28 6.70 10.54
C LEU A 40 15.78 6.41 10.69
N SER A 41 16.64 7.42 10.57
CA SER A 41 18.08 7.29 10.80
C SER A 41 18.40 6.93 12.26
N GLY A 42 17.55 7.35 13.21
CA GLY A 42 17.63 6.93 14.61
C GLY A 42 17.29 5.45 14.83
N ALA A 43 16.55 4.83 13.90
CA ALA A 43 16.25 3.41 13.93
C ALA A 43 17.39 2.59 13.32
N THR A 44 18.49 2.43 14.06
CA THR A 44 19.64 1.62 13.61
C THR A 44 19.49 0.13 13.94
N GLY A 45 20.06 -0.73 13.11
CA GLY A 45 20.29 -2.15 13.43
C GLY A 45 19.10 -3.09 13.17
N TRP A 46 19.02 -4.16 13.97
CA TRP A 46 18.12 -5.30 13.72
C TRP A 46 16.63 -5.00 13.93
N TYR A 47 16.28 -3.78 14.35
CA TYR A 47 14.90 -3.34 14.52
C TYR A 47 14.25 -2.90 13.21
N ILE A 48 15.03 -2.55 12.18
CA ILE A 48 14.49 -2.14 10.86
C ILE A 48 13.60 -3.23 10.24
N PRO A 49 14.02 -4.51 10.14
CA PRO A 49 13.17 -5.57 9.61
C PRO A 49 11.89 -5.77 10.44
N LEU A 50 11.96 -5.64 11.77
CA LEU A 50 10.80 -5.77 12.65
C LEU A 50 9.81 -4.61 12.44
N ALA A 51 10.30 -3.38 12.33
CA ALA A 51 9.50 -2.21 12.02
C ALA A 51 8.84 -2.36 10.64
N ALA A 52 9.58 -2.86 9.64
CA ALA A 52 9.07 -3.07 8.29
C ALA A 52 7.98 -4.16 8.26
N PHE A 53 8.18 -5.25 9.00
CA PHE A 53 7.16 -6.28 9.21
C PHE A 53 5.89 -5.71 9.86
N ALA A 54 6.04 -4.92 10.91
CA ALA A 54 4.89 -4.32 11.61
C ALA A 54 4.15 -3.31 10.72
N ALA A 55 4.89 -2.45 10.02
CA ALA A 55 4.32 -1.46 9.11
C ALA A 55 3.48 -2.12 8.01
N ILE A 56 4.03 -3.12 7.29
CA ILE A 56 3.27 -3.81 6.24
C ILE A 56 2.11 -4.64 6.79
N LEU A 57 2.23 -5.15 8.02
CA LEU A 57 1.15 -5.88 8.67
C LEU A 57 -0.04 -4.95 8.93
N LEU A 58 0.22 -3.72 9.38
CA LEU A 58 -0.82 -2.72 9.61
C LEU A 58 -1.39 -2.19 8.29
N GLU A 59 -0.52 -1.75 7.37
CA GLU A 59 -0.92 -1.19 6.07
C GLU A 59 -1.61 -2.22 5.16
N GLY A 60 -1.23 -3.51 5.25
CA GLY A 60 -1.82 -4.57 4.43
C GLY A 60 -3.08 -5.20 5.01
N THR A 61 -3.47 -4.85 6.24
CA THR A 61 -4.71 -5.37 6.85
C THR A 61 -5.90 -4.53 6.39
N TYR A 62 -6.95 -5.15 5.85
CA TYR A 62 -8.12 -4.48 5.25
C TYR A 62 -8.71 -3.34 6.10
N ILE A 63 -8.86 -3.55 7.41
CA ILE A 63 -9.50 -2.59 8.33
C ILE A 63 -8.63 -1.34 8.53
N ILE A 64 -7.31 -1.51 8.61
CA ILE A 64 -6.36 -0.45 8.95
C ILE A 64 -5.84 0.19 7.66
N GLY A 65 -5.46 -0.62 6.69
CA GLY A 65 -4.91 -0.23 5.40
C GLY A 65 -5.81 0.66 4.54
N ILE A 66 -7.13 0.68 4.79
CA ILE A 66 -8.01 1.63 4.11
C ILE A 66 -7.69 3.09 4.49
N PHE A 67 -7.10 3.32 5.66
CA PHE A 67 -6.66 4.64 6.13
C PHE A 67 -5.22 4.98 5.70
N PHE A 68 -4.45 3.99 5.24
CA PHE A 68 -3.07 4.14 4.80
C PHE A 68 -2.97 3.77 3.31
N PRO A 69 -3.17 4.74 2.39
CA PRO A 69 -3.37 4.47 0.97
C PRO A 69 -2.17 3.87 0.23
N GLY A 70 -1.01 3.69 0.86
CA GLY A 70 0.16 3.15 0.17
C GLY A 70 1.29 2.67 1.08
N ALA A 71 2.17 1.88 0.47
CA ALA A 71 3.37 1.24 1.03
C ALA A 71 4.46 2.23 1.46
N THR A 72 4.12 3.44 1.90
CA THR A 72 5.05 4.56 2.06
C THR A 72 6.07 4.27 3.16
N VAL A 73 5.61 3.85 4.34
CA VAL A 73 6.51 3.50 5.45
C VAL A 73 7.36 2.27 5.08
N VAL A 74 6.75 1.31 4.40
CA VAL A 74 7.40 0.06 3.95
C VAL A 74 8.50 0.33 2.92
N LEU A 75 8.24 1.20 1.95
CA LEU A 75 9.19 1.62 0.93
C LEU A 75 10.36 2.39 1.54
N LEU A 76 10.06 3.34 2.44
CA LEU A 76 11.10 4.10 3.12
C LEU A 76 11.99 3.18 3.96
N LEU A 77 11.42 2.28 4.76
CA LEU A 77 12.20 1.31 5.51
C LEU A 77 13.06 0.42 4.61
N GLY A 78 12.55 0.06 3.43
CA GLY A 78 13.32 -0.61 2.39
C GLY A 78 14.51 0.23 1.91
N ILE A 79 14.30 1.50 1.57
CA ILE A 79 15.35 2.42 1.14
C ILE A 79 16.40 2.63 2.24
N PHE A 80 16.00 2.88 3.49
CA PHE A 80 16.95 3.02 4.61
C PHE A 80 17.74 1.74 4.85
N SER A 81 17.11 0.58 4.77
CA SER A 81 17.82 -0.68 4.92
C SER A 81 18.90 -0.89 3.87
N ALA A 82 18.76 -0.31 2.67
CA ALA A 82 19.78 -0.33 1.63
C ALA A 82 21.00 0.54 1.98
N ILE A 83 20.79 1.71 2.60
CA ILE A 83 21.87 2.60 3.07
C ILE A 83 22.79 1.86 4.06
N TYR A 84 22.20 1.09 4.97
CA TYR A 84 22.94 0.30 5.96
C TYR A 84 23.56 -0.99 5.40
N GLY A 85 23.26 -1.35 4.14
CA GLY A 85 23.90 -2.46 3.42
C GLY A 85 22.93 -3.46 2.79
N ALA A 86 23.38 -4.10 1.70
CA ALA A 86 22.57 -5.02 0.91
C ALA A 86 22.01 -6.22 1.71
N SER A 87 22.73 -6.70 2.72
CA SER A 87 22.24 -7.79 3.58
C SER A 87 21.02 -7.37 4.40
N LEU A 88 21.04 -6.17 4.99
CA LEU A 88 19.91 -5.66 5.76
C LEU A 88 18.72 -5.36 4.86
N LEU A 89 18.95 -4.87 3.64
CA LEU A 89 17.92 -4.74 2.62
C LEU A 89 17.20 -6.06 2.32
N VAL A 90 17.95 -7.12 2.03
CA VAL A 90 17.36 -8.44 1.74
C VAL A 90 16.55 -8.95 2.92
N VAL A 91 17.07 -8.86 4.14
CA VAL A 91 16.35 -9.28 5.36
C VAL A 91 15.08 -8.44 5.56
N THR A 92 15.14 -7.14 5.32
CA THR A 92 13.99 -6.23 5.42
C THR A 92 12.92 -6.58 4.39
N CYS A 93 13.29 -6.84 3.13
CA CYS A 93 12.34 -7.27 2.10
C CYS A 93 11.71 -8.64 2.41
N ILE A 94 12.46 -9.58 3.00
CA ILE A 94 11.90 -10.85 3.49
C ILE A 94 10.88 -10.57 4.60
N ALA A 95 11.20 -9.71 5.56
CA ALA A 95 10.29 -9.33 6.64
C ALA A 95 9.00 -8.69 6.10
N ILE A 96 9.11 -7.80 5.11
CA ILE A 96 7.98 -7.19 4.41
C ILE A 96 7.11 -8.26 3.75
N PHE A 97 7.72 -9.18 3.00
CA PHE A 97 6.99 -10.26 2.34
C PHE A 97 6.24 -11.16 3.34
N LEU A 98 6.88 -11.51 4.45
CA LEU A 98 6.26 -12.34 5.50
C LEU A 98 5.11 -11.62 6.18
N GLY A 99 5.29 -10.34 6.55
CA GLY A 99 4.24 -9.52 7.15
C GLY A 99 3.07 -9.35 6.22
N TRP A 100 3.32 -9.05 4.94
CA TRP A 100 2.27 -8.92 3.94
C TRP A 100 1.55 -10.26 3.69
N SER A 101 2.26 -11.38 3.66
CA SER A 101 1.64 -12.70 3.53
C SER A 101 0.72 -13.00 4.72
N LEU A 102 1.13 -12.64 5.93
CA LEU A 102 0.32 -12.77 7.15
C LEU A 102 -0.97 -11.93 7.08
N THR A 103 -0.91 -10.69 6.57
CA THR A 103 -2.14 -9.90 6.34
C THR A 103 -3.11 -10.62 5.43
N GLY A 104 -2.63 -11.36 4.43
CA GLY A 104 -3.49 -12.12 3.52
C GLY A 104 -4.29 -13.21 4.24
N VAL A 105 -3.68 -13.86 5.24
CA VAL A 105 -4.37 -14.82 6.10
C VAL A 105 -5.43 -14.13 6.95
N ILE A 106 -5.10 -12.96 7.54
CA ILE A 106 -6.01 -12.17 8.37
C ILE A 106 -7.21 -11.70 7.53
N ASN A 107 -6.96 -11.10 6.37
CA ASN A 107 -7.96 -10.60 5.44
C ASN A 107 -8.88 -11.73 4.94
N ALA A 108 -8.31 -12.88 4.56
CA ALA A 108 -9.11 -14.02 4.12
C ALA A 108 -10.00 -14.57 5.25
N LYS A 109 -9.50 -14.64 6.49
CA LYS A 109 -10.34 -15.00 7.65
C LYS A 109 -11.45 -13.99 7.89
N PHE A 110 -11.17 -12.69 7.77
CA PHE A 110 -12.16 -11.64 7.89
C PHE A 110 -13.24 -11.75 6.80
N GLY A 111 -12.85 -11.97 5.54
CA GLY A 111 -13.80 -12.24 4.44
C GLY A 111 -14.66 -13.47 4.69
N SER A 112 -14.10 -14.53 5.30
CA SER A 112 -14.87 -15.73 5.68
C SER A 112 -15.93 -15.44 6.75
N LEU A 113 -15.62 -14.57 7.72
CA LEU A 113 -16.59 -14.11 8.71
C LEU A 113 -17.71 -13.28 8.06
N LEU A 114 -17.37 -12.41 7.12
CA LEU A 114 -18.36 -11.64 6.34
C LEU A 114 -19.26 -12.57 5.51
N HIS A 115 -18.68 -13.53 4.79
CA HIS A 115 -19.43 -14.51 4.00
C HIS A 115 -20.47 -15.24 4.84
N ARG A 116 -20.09 -15.70 6.04
CA ARG A 116 -21.01 -16.37 6.96
C ARG A 116 -22.14 -15.45 7.45
N ARG A 117 -21.84 -14.18 7.67
CA ARG A 117 -22.80 -13.19 8.18
C ARG A 117 -23.84 -12.77 7.14
N PHE A 118 -23.44 -12.66 5.88
CA PHE A 118 -24.30 -12.22 4.77
C PHE A 118 -24.78 -13.39 3.89
N ARG A 119 -24.70 -14.63 4.40
CA ARG A 119 -25.09 -15.83 3.68
C ARG A 119 -26.61 -15.85 3.45
N GLY A 120 -27.04 -15.62 2.21
CA GLY A 120 -28.46 -15.61 1.82
C GLY A 120 -28.92 -14.30 1.17
N GLU A 121 -28.11 -13.24 1.24
CA GLU A 121 -28.28 -12.06 0.39
C GLU A 121 -27.56 -12.32 -0.94
N ASP A 122 -28.19 -11.91 -2.05
CA ASP A 122 -27.63 -12.11 -3.39
C ASP A 122 -26.47 -11.12 -3.59
N ILE A 123 -25.25 -11.52 -3.24
CA ILE A 123 -24.01 -10.72 -3.41
C ILE A 123 -23.57 -10.74 -4.90
N SER A 124 -24.41 -11.23 -5.81
CA SER A 124 -24.14 -11.33 -7.25
C SER A 124 -23.85 -9.98 -7.90
N ASP A 125 -24.36 -8.86 -7.38
CA ASP A 125 -24.01 -7.52 -7.88
C ASP A 125 -22.55 -7.08 -7.59
N VAL A 126 -21.78 -7.87 -6.83
CA VAL A 126 -20.32 -7.68 -6.68
C VAL A 126 -19.55 -8.42 -7.79
N GLN A 127 -20.24 -9.14 -8.70
CA GLN A 127 -19.66 -9.94 -9.79
C GLN A 127 -18.80 -9.13 -10.78
N GLU A 128 -18.98 -7.82 -10.91
CA GLU A 128 -18.17 -7.03 -11.87
C GLU A 128 -16.78 -6.64 -11.36
N ALA A 129 -16.46 -6.87 -10.09
CA ALA A 129 -15.11 -6.70 -9.59
C ALA A 129 -14.35 -8.03 -9.54
N VAL A 130 -14.46 -8.86 -10.59
CA VAL A 130 -13.35 -9.74 -10.98
C VAL A 130 -12.23 -8.84 -11.52
N VAL A 131 -11.68 -7.97 -10.67
CA VAL A 131 -10.33 -7.47 -10.90
C VAL A 131 -9.48 -8.70 -10.68
N GLY A 132 -9.13 -9.32 -11.81
CA GLY A 132 -8.41 -10.57 -11.84
C GLY A 132 -7.16 -10.53 -10.98
N SER A 133 -6.55 -11.69 -10.79
CA SER A 133 -5.22 -11.89 -10.22
C SER A 133 -4.10 -11.20 -11.01
N SER A 134 -4.39 -10.09 -11.69
CA SER A 134 -3.43 -9.25 -12.36
C SER A 134 -2.51 -8.63 -11.32
N LEU A 135 -1.22 -8.91 -11.49
CA LEU A 135 -0.15 -8.28 -10.73
C LEU A 135 -0.30 -6.75 -10.75
N VAL A 136 -0.71 -6.18 -11.89
CA VAL A 136 -0.83 -4.73 -12.15
C VAL A 136 -1.76 -4.00 -11.18
N TYR A 137 -2.82 -4.65 -10.69
CA TYR A 137 -3.78 -4.02 -9.77
C TYR A 137 -3.56 -4.41 -8.29
N SER A 138 -2.50 -5.18 -8.00
CA SER A 138 -2.20 -5.73 -6.68
C SER A 138 -0.88 -5.23 -6.09
N TRP A 139 -0.30 -4.16 -6.64
CA TRP A 139 0.97 -3.60 -6.17
C TRP A 139 0.86 -2.94 -4.80
N PHE A 140 -0.30 -2.35 -4.49
CA PHE A 140 -0.52 -1.69 -3.20
C PHE A 140 -1.13 -2.66 -2.17
N PRO A 141 -0.63 -2.67 -0.93
CA PRO A 141 -1.10 -3.58 0.11
C PRO A 141 -2.61 -3.49 0.37
N ASN A 142 -3.17 -2.29 0.41
CA ASN A 142 -4.59 -2.03 0.62
C ASN A 142 -5.48 -2.56 -0.51
N PHE A 143 -5.09 -2.42 -1.78
CA PHE A 143 -5.85 -2.97 -2.91
C PHE A 143 -5.86 -4.49 -2.86
N ARG A 144 -4.73 -5.08 -2.49
CA ARG A 144 -4.66 -6.53 -2.32
C ARG A 144 -5.57 -7.00 -1.18
N ALA A 145 -5.58 -6.27 -0.06
CA ALA A 145 -6.44 -6.57 1.08
C ALA A 145 -7.93 -6.57 0.70
N ASN A 146 -8.36 -5.56 -0.06
CA ASN A 146 -9.73 -5.46 -0.58
C ASN A 146 -10.11 -6.68 -1.44
N LEU A 147 -9.22 -7.09 -2.34
CA LEU A 147 -9.45 -8.26 -3.20
C LEU A 147 -9.53 -9.56 -2.40
N GLU A 148 -8.64 -9.76 -1.44
CA GLU A 148 -8.65 -10.96 -0.59
C GLU A 148 -9.95 -11.09 0.20
N VAL A 149 -10.40 -10.00 0.83
CA VAL A 149 -11.66 -9.98 1.60
C VAL A 149 -12.85 -10.21 0.67
N ALA A 150 -12.92 -9.50 -0.45
CA ALA A 150 -14.02 -9.62 -1.41
C ALA A 150 -14.13 -11.03 -1.99
N GLN A 151 -13.00 -11.63 -2.39
CA GLN A 151 -12.96 -12.99 -2.96
C GLN A 151 -13.50 -14.03 -1.98
N VAL A 152 -13.08 -13.99 -0.72
CA VAL A 152 -13.59 -14.93 0.29
C VAL A 152 -15.04 -14.62 0.66
N ALA A 153 -15.43 -13.34 0.72
CA ALA A 153 -16.82 -12.93 0.97
C ALA A 153 -17.77 -13.46 -0.12
N GLN A 154 -17.30 -13.59 -1.36
CA GLN A 154 -18.01 -14.19 -2.50
C GLN A 154 -18.03 -15.73 -2.49
N GLY A 155 -17.42 -16.37 -1.50
CA GLY A 155 -17.44 -17.83 -1.33
C GLY A 155 -16.23 -18.57 -1.90
N LEU A 156 -15.18 -17.88 -2.37
CA LEU A 156 -13.92 -18.55 -2.69
C LEU A 156 -13.28 -19.13 -1.43
N SER A 157 -12.55 -20.24 -1.59
CA SER A 157 -11.89 -20.89 -0.47
C SER A 157 -10.76 -20.02 0.09
N VAL A 158 -10.69 -19.92 1.42
CA VAL A 158 -9.62 -19.16 2.13
C VAL A 158 -8.24 -19.62 1.67
N ARG A 159 -8.05 -20.94 1.50
CA ARG A 159 -6.77 -21.53 1.09
C ARG A 159 -6.34 -21.04 -0.29
N ASP A 160 -7.25 -21.03 -1.25
CA ASP A 160 -6.92 -20.63 -2.63
C ASP A 160 -6.62 -19.14 -2.72
N VAL A 161 -7.39 -18.31 -2.01
CA VAL A 161 -7.16 -16.86 -1.96
C VAL A 161 -5.81 -16.55 -1.33
N VAL A 162 -5.50 -17.15 -0.18
CA VAL A 162 -4.20 -16.96 0.50
C VAL A 162 -3.06 -17.42 -0.41
N PHE A 163 -3.15 -18.63 -0.99
CA PHE A 163 -2.08 -19.16 -1.83
C PHE A 163 -1.80 -18.29 -3.06
N LYS A 164 -2.85 -17.93 -3.82
CA LYS A 164 -2.73 -17.04 -4.97
C LYS A 164 -2.20 -15.67 -4.57
N SER A 165 -2.62 -15.16 -3.41
CA SER A 165 -2.13 -13.90 -2.87
C SER A 165 -0.66 -13.93 -2.53
N THR A 166 -0.19 -14.98 -1.86
CA THR A 166 1.22 -15.13 -1.51
C THR A 166 2.11 -15.16 -2.76
N ILE A 167 1.69 -15.82 -3.84
CA ILE A 167 2.43 -15.80 -5.11
C ILE A 167 2.56 -14.38 -5.66
N ILE A 168 1.45 -13.63 -5.71
CA ILE A 168 1.45 -12.24 -6.17
C ILE A 168 2.37 -11.38 -5.31
N LYS A 169 2.24 -11.48 -3.98
CA LYS A 169 3.05 -10.74 -3.01
C LYS A 169 4.53 -11.07 -3.13
N PHE A 170 4.88 -12.32 -3.44
CA PHE A 170 6.26 -12.72 -3.69
C PHE A 170 6.84 -11.96 -4.89
N PHE A 171 6.15 -11.98 -6.03
CA PHE A 171 6.61 -11.27 -7.22
C PHE A 171 6.67 -9.75 -7.02
N VAL A 172 5.65 -9.15 -6.39
CA VAL A 172 5.66 -7.73 -6.08
C VAL A 172 6.82 -7.38 -5.15
N SER A 173 7.04 -8.14 -4.07
CA SER A 173 8.14 -7.90 -3.14
C SER A 173 9.51 -8.05 -3.81
N PHE A 174 9.65 -9.01 -4.73
CA PHE A 174 10.86 -9.18 -5.53
C PHE A 174 11.12 -7.98 -6.45
N VAL A 175 10.10 -7.50 -7.17
CA VAL A 175 10.26 -6.32 -8.02
C VAL A 175 10.54 -5.07 -7.19
N MET A 176 9.91 -4.92 -6.02
CA MET A 176 10.18 -3.82 -5.10
C MET A 176 11.62 -3.85 -4.57
N LEU A 177 12.16 -5.03 -4.25
CA LEU A 177 13.57 -5.19 -3.88
C LEU A 177 14.49 -4.69 -4.99
N LEU A 178 14.25 -5.10 -6.25
CA LEU A 178 15.04 -4.64 -7.39
C LEU A 178 14.90 -3.13 -7.61
N LEU A 179 13.69 -2.59 -7.49
CA LEU A 179 13.43 -1.17 -7.62
C LEU A 179 14.18 -0.37 -6.56
N ILE A 180 14.08 -0.77 -5.29
CA ILE A 180 14.79 -0.11 -4.18
C ILE A 180 16.29 -0.15 -4.44
N PHE A 181 16.83 -1.31 -4.84
CA PHE A 181 18.24 -1.45 -5.17
C PHE A 181 18.69 -0.48 -6.28
N VAL A 182 17.93 -0.37 -7.37
CA VAL A 182 18.21 0.58 -8.46
C VAL A 182 18.12 2.02 -7.97
N VAL A 183 17.07 2.36 -7.23
CA VAL A 183 16.88 3.72 -6.69
C VAL A 183 18.05 4.10 -5.81
N THR A 184 18.46 3.24 -4.88
CA THR A 184 19.57 3.52 -3.95
C THR A 184 20.94 3.50 -4.63
N ALA A 185 21.07 2.86 -5.79
CA ALA A 185 22.30 2.88 -6.57
C ALA A 185 22.44 4.14 -7.45
N VAL A 186 21.33 4.78 -7.80
CA VAL A 186 21.28 5.94 -8.71
C VAL A 186 21.08 7.26 -7.96
N PHE A 187 20.32 7.24 -6.86
CA PHE A 187 19.94 8.42 -6.10
C PHE A 187 20.53 8.38 -4.69
N ASP A 188 21.14 9.49 -4.30
CA ASP A 188 21.55 9.70 -2.92
C ASP A 188 20.37 10.19 -2.10
N VAL A 189 19.82 9.29 -1.29
CA VAL A 189 18.63 9.56 -0.45
C VAL A 189 18.96 10.54 0.67
N GLU A 190 20.24 10.69 1.04
CA GLU A 190 20.67 11.66 2.05
C GLU A 190 20.57 13.10 1.54
N MET A 191 20.58 13.30 0.21
CA MET A 191 20.49 14.62 -0.41
C MET A 191 19.07 15.10 -0.68
N ILE A 192 18.03 14.30 -0.38
CA ILE A 192 16.65 14.69 -0.64
C ILE A 192 16.24 15.81 0.32
N GLU A 193 15.89 16.96 -0.23
CA GLU A 193 15.39 18.12 0.52
C GLU A 193 13.87 18.05 0.74
N ASN A 194 13.38 18.77 1.75
CA ASN A 194 11.94 18.82 2.06
C ASN A 194 11.12 19.34 0.87
N ASP A 195 11.62 20.32 0.14
CA ASP A 195 10.94 20.90 -1.02
C ASP A 195 10.71 19.85 -2.12
N GLU A 196 11.70 19.00 -2.39
CA GLU A 196 11.58 17.89 -3.34
C GLU A 196 10.54 16.86 -2.87
N GLY A 197 10.54 16.53 -1.57
CA GLY A 197 9.57 15.65 -0.96
C GLY A 197 8.14 16.18 -1.08
N PHE A 198 7.92 17.48 -0.84
CA PHE A 198 6.60 18.10 -0.99
C PHE A 198 6.16 18.18 -2.45
N LEU A 199 7.07 18.47 -3.39
CA LEU A 199 6.76 18.45 -4.82
C LEU A 199 6.36 17.04 -5.30
N ALA A 200 7.06 16.01 -4.85
CA ALA A 200 6.69 14.62 -5.11
C ALA A 200 5.31 14.28 -4.53
N LEU A 201 5.02 14.72 -3.30
CA LEU A 201 3.71 14.51 -2.67
C LEU A 201 2.58 15.25 -3.42
N ALA A 202 2.83 16.48 -3.90
CA ALA A 202 1.88 17.22 -4.73
C ALA A 202 1.59 16.47 -6.04
N PHE A 203 2.62 15.92 -6.68
CA PHE A 203 2.46 15.11 -7.89
C PHE A 203 1.61 13.86 -7.63
N VAL A 204 1.87 13.13 -6.55
CA VAL A 204 1.02 12.00 -6.13
C VAL A 204 -0.42 12.45 -5.90
N GLY A 205 -0.62 13.60 -5.25
CA GLY A 205 -1.93 14.20 -5.04
C GLY A 205 -2.67 14.47 -6.36
N ILE A 206 -1.99 14.98 -7.38
CA ILE A 206 -2.55 15.18 -8.73
C ILE A 206 -2.96 13.85 -9.34
N VAL A 207 -2.12 12.82 -9.27
CA VAL A 207 -2.44 11.48 -9.77
C VAL A 207 -3.70 10.93 -9.08
N CYS A 208 -3.79 11.07 -7.75
CA CYS A 208 -4.97 10.68 -6.97
C CYS A 208 -6.24 11.40 -7.44
N LEU A 209 -6.17 12.71 -7.70
CA LEU A 209 -7.31 13.47 -8.23
C LEU A 209 -7.74 12.98 -9.62
N VAL A 210 -6.78 12.70 -10.52
CA VAL A 210 -7.06 12.17 -11.86
C VAL A 210 -7.75 10.81 -11.78
N VAL A 211 -7.20 9.88 -10.98
CA VAL A 211 -7.78 8.54 -10.79
C VAL A 211 -9.18 8.64 -10.17
N GLY A 212 -9.35 9.47 -9.15
CA GLY A 212 -10.64 9.75 -8.52
C GLY A 212 -11.67 10.29 -9.52
N GLY A 213 -11.29 11.30 -10.30
CA GLY A 213 -12.15 11.89 -11.34
C GLY A 213 -12.56 10.89 -12.42
N LEU A 214 -11.63 10.05 -12.89
CA LEU A 214 -11.93 8.97 -13.84
C LEU A 214 -12.92 7.95 -13.26
N ASN A 215 -12.80 7.62 -11.96
CA ASN A 215 -13.74 6.72 -11.30
C ASN A 215 -15.14 7.34 -11.14
N VAL A 216 -15.26 8.65 -10.88
CA VAL A 216 -16.57 9.35 -10.90
C VAL A 216 -17.21 9.25 -12.28
N VAL A 217 -16.45 9.50 -13.35
CA VAL A 217 -16.98 9.44 -14.72
C VAL A 217 -17.45 8.02 -15.06
N ARG A 218 -16.68 6.99 -14.69
CA ARG A 218 -17.06 5.59 -14.89
C ARG A 218 -18.29 5.20 -14.07
N ALA A 219 -18.44 5.71 -12.85
CA ALA A 219 -19.58 5.39 -12.00
C ALA A 219 -20.92 5.97 -12.51
N ARG A 220 -20.88 6.97 -13.39
CA ARG A 220 -22.06 7.62 -13.99
C ARG A 220 -22.47 7.01 -15.34
N ARG A 221 -21.63 6.15 -15.92
CA ARG A 221 -21.95 5.37 -17.12
C ARG A 221 -22.56 4.05 -16.71
#